data_AF-W0BDX8-F1
#
_entry.id   AF-W0BDX8-F1
#
_cell.length_a   1.000
_cell.length_b   1.000
_cell.length_c   1.000
_cell.angle_alpha   90.00
_cell.angle_beta   90.00
_cell.angle_gamma   90.00
#
_symmetry.space_group_name_H-M   'P 1'
#
loop_
_entity.id
_entity.type
_entity.pdbx_description
1 polymer ?
#
loop_
_entity_poly.entity_id
_entity_poly.type
_entity_poly.pdbx_seq_one_letter_code
_entity_poly.pdbx_strand_id
1 'polypeptide(L)'
;MQQNLFFLTATIILGLTPGNDVLYIASQSLNSFKHGVVATIGVGTGLAIYVIASVLGLSGILMHSPLLFNVIKIIGAFYLFYLAYQAWSYAKKQPNLHQVRVISVWKSYKNGVFTNILNPKVGIFF
;
A
#
# COMPACT_ATOMS: atom_id res chain seq x y z
N MET A 1 15.43 -17.70 -19.86
CA MET A 1 14.04 -17.73 -20.36
C MET A 1 13.02 -18.04 -19.26
N GLN A 2 13.24 -19.06 -18.41
CA GLN A 2 12.31 -19.41 -17.32
C GLN A 2 12.05 -18.25 -16.33
N GLN A 3 13.07 -17.51 -15.90
CA GLN A 3 12.91 -16.37 -14.98
C GLN A 3 12.01 -15.26 -15.56
N ASN A 4 12.12 -14.96 -16.85
CA ASN A 4 11.31 -13.93 -17.50
C ASN A 4 9.83 -14.33 -17.56
N LEU A 5 9.55 -15.62 -17.73
CA LEU A 5 8.18 -16.14 -17.71
C LEU A 5 7.58 -16.06 -16.31
N PHE A 6 8.32 -16.40 -15.25
CA PHE A 6 7.88 -16.22 -13.87
C PHE A 6 7.61 -14.75 -13.53
N PHE A 7 8.52 -13.86 -13.92
CA PHE A 7 8.35 -12.42 -13.72
C PHE A 7 7.11 -11.88 -14.44
N LEU A 8 6.91 -12.26 -15.71
CA LEU A 8 5.73 -11.86 -16.49
C LEU A 8 4.44 -12.31 -15.81
N THR A 9 4.38 -13.59 -15.42
CA THR A 9 3.18 -14.18 -14.80
C THR A 9 2.90 -13.54 -13.44
N ALA A 10 3.92 -13.35 -12.60
CA ALA A 10 3.79 -12.67 -11.32
C ALA A 10 3.33 -11.22 -11.48
N THR A 11 3.89 -10.50 -12.46
CA THR A 11 3.51 -9.11 -12.76
C THR A 11 2.07 -9.00 -13.20
N ILE A 12 1.57 -9.91 -14.04
CA ILE A 12 0.16 -9.94 -14.46
C ILE A 12 -0.75 -10.19 -13.25
N ILE A 13 -0.47 -11.22 -12.45
CA ILE A 13 -1.28 -11.57 -11.27
C ILE A 13 -1.32 -10.40 -10.28
N LEU A 14 -0.15 -9.85 -9.96
CA LEU A 14 -0.04 -8.72 -9.06
C LEU A 14 -0.75 -7.50 -9.65
N GLY A 15 -0.53 -7.20 -10.94
CA GLY A 15 -1.13 -6.08 -11.65
C GLY A 15 -2.66 -6.08 -11.60
N LEU A 16 -3.28 -7.23 -11.83
CA LEU A 16 -4.74 -7.42 -11.82
C LEU A 16 -5.36 -7.36 -10.41
N THR A 17 -4.58 -7.67 -9.37
CA THR A 17 -5.09 -7.65 -7.99
C THR A 17 -5.09 -6.20 -7.46
N PRO A 18 -6.23 -5.65 -7.02
CA PRO A 18 -6.23 -4.30 -6.43
C PRO A 18 -5.35 -4.27 -5.19
N GLY A 19 -4.46 -3.28 -5.12
CA GLY A 19 -3.60 -3.07 -3.96
C GLY A 19 -4.39 -2.56 -2.75
N ASN A 20 -3.77 -2.58 -1.57
CA ASN A 20 -4.39 -2.04 -0.36
C ASN A 20 -4.68 -0.52 -0.50
N ASP A 21 -3.83 0.22 -1.20
CA ASP A 21 -4.04 1.63 -1.51
C ASP A 21 -5.29 1.89 -2.37
N VAL A 22 -5.51 1.08 -3.40
CA VAL A 22 -6.72 1.15 -4.24
C VAL A 22 -7.97 0.85 -3.42
N LEU A 23 -7.93 -0.21 -2.59
CA LEU A 23 -9.05 -0.57 -1.70
C LEU A 23 -9.31 0.53 -0.66
N TYR A 24 -8.26 1.13 -0.13
CA TYR A 24 -8.36 2.25 0.81
C TYR A 24 -9.01 3.48 0.16
N ILE A 25 -8.56 3.90 -1.03
CA ILE A 25 -9.18 5.00 -1.78
C ILE A 25 -10.65 4.70 -2.06
N ALA A 26 -10.98 3.48 -2.50
CA ALA A 26 -12.37 3.08 -2.76
C ALA A 26 -13.23 3.20 -1.50
N SER A 27 -12.74 2.68 -0.37
CA SER A 27 -13.45 2.77 0.92
C SER A 27 -13.71 4.22 1.36
N GLN A 28 -12.75 5.13 1.15
CA GLN A 28 -12.89 6.53 1.54
C GLN A 28 -13.75 7.33 0.56
N SER A 29 -13.73 6.97 -0.72
CA SER A 29 -14.60 7.55 -1.75
C SER A 29 -16.07 7.22 -1.49
N LEU A 30 -16.37 6.01 -0.97
CA LEU A 30 -17.71 5.62 -0.55
C LEU A 30 -18.18 6.40 0.69
N ASN A 31 -17.28 6.82 1.57
CA ASN A 31 -17.61 7.62 2.75
C ASN A 31 -17.87 9.10 2.40
N SER A 32 -17.06 9.70 1.53
CA SER A 32 -17.15 11.11 1.15
C SER A 32 -16.22 11.43 -0.02
N PHE A 33 -16.70 12.22 -0.99
CA PHE A 33 -15.86 12.72 -2.10
C PHE A 33 -14.57 13.40 -1.60
N LYS A 34 -14.68 14.25 -0.56
CA LYS A 34 -13.52 14.93 0.04
C LYS A 34 -12.51 13.94 0.63
N HIS A 35 -12.99 12.89 1.28
CA HIS A 35 -12.12 11.87 1.88
C HIS A 35 -11.46 10.99 0.81
N GLY A 36 -12.19 10.66 -0.26
CA GLY A 36 -11.64 9.98 -1.44
C GLY A 36 -10.50 10.78 -2.09
N VAL A 37 -10.73 12.05 -2.41
CA VAL A 37 -9.70 12.94 -3.01
C VAL A 37 -8.46 13.04 -2.11
N VAL A 38 -8.66 13.25 -0.81
CA VAL A 38 -7.54 13.41 0.12
C VAL A 38 -6.77 12.10 0.35
N ALA A 39 -7.47 10.96 0.36
CA ALA A 39 -6.84 9.64 0.37
C ALA A 39 -5.98 9.43 -0.89
N THR A 40 -6.49 9.80 -2.07
CA THR A 40 -5.75 9.74 -3.34
C THR A 40 -4.50 10.61 -3.32
N ILE A 41 -4.58 11.84 -2.81
CA ILE A 41 -3.41 12.72 -2.66
C ILE A 41 -2.38 12.11 -1.70
N GLY A 42 -2.84 11.48 -0.61
CA GLY A 42 -1.96 10.76 0.32
C GLY A 42 -1.23 9.60 -0.37
N VAL A 43 -1.97 8.76 -1.10
CA VAL A 43 -1.40 7.65 -1.87
C VAL A 43 -0.40 8.15 -2.91
N GLY A 44 -0.72 9.21 -3.65
CA GLY A 44 0.17 9.82 -4.62
C GLY A 44 1.46 10.38 -4.00
N THR A 45 1.38 10.92 -2.77
CA THR A 45 2.57 11.34 -2.02
C THR A 45 3.46 10.16 -1.66
N GLY A 46 2.87 9.04 -1.20
CA GLY A 46 3.61 7.80 -0.93
C GLY A 46 4.33 7.28 -2.17
N LEU A 47 3.66 7.34 -3.32
CA LEU A 47 4.24 6.94 -4.59
C LEU A 47 5.39 7.86 -5.01
N ALA A 48 5.24 9.17 -4.84
CA ALA A 48 6.31 10.12 -5.13
C ALA A 48 7.56 9.86 -4.27
N ILE A 49 7.38 9.47 -3.00
CA ILE A 49 8.51 9.09 -2.12
C ILE A 49 9.24 7.88 -2.70
N TYR A 50 8.53 6.86 -3.17
CA TYR A 50 9.15 5.71 -3.86
C TYR A 50 9.92 6.14 -5.10
N VAL A 51 9.31 6.92 -6.00
CA VAL A 51 9.95 7.42 -7.22
C VAL A 51 11.24 8.18 -6.89
N ILE A 52 11.19 9.10 -5.91
CA ILE A 52 12.35 9.86 -5.47
C ILE A 52 13.43 8.91 -4.92
N ALA A 53 13.06 7.96 -4.07
CA ALA A 53 14.00 6.99 -3.50
C ALA A 53 14.66 6.12 -4.59
N SER A 54 13.90 5.63 -5.57
CA SER A 54 14.40 4.84 -6.69
C SER A 54 15.36 5.66 -7.57
N VAL A 55 15.04 6.93 -7.85
CA VAL A 55 15.91 7.85 -8.61
C VAL A 55 17.18 8.20 -7.84
N LEU A 56 17.09 8.37 -6.52
CA LEU A 56 18.24 8.62 -5.65
C LEU A 56 19.13 7.38 -5.41
N GLY A 57 18.82 6.24 -6.03
CA GLY A 57 19.69 5.06 -6.02
C GLY A 57 19.45 4.10 -4.86
N LEU A 58 18.30 4.17 -4.18
CA LEU A 58 17.91 3.17 -3.17
C LEU A 58 17.91 1.76 -3.77
N SER A 59 17.50 1.62 -5.04
CA SER A 59 17.59 0.39 -5.81
C SER A 59 19.03 -0.11 -5.95
N GLY A 60 19.98 0.78 -6.20
CA GLY A 60 21.42 0.47 -6.22
C GLY A 60 21.96 0.01 -4.87
N ILE A 61 21.55 0.65 -3.77
CA ILE A 61 21.95 0.29 -2.40
C ILE A 61 21.41 -1.09 -2.01
N LEU A 62 20.14 -1.38 -2.35
CA LEU A 62 19.52 -2.68 -2.07
C LEU A 62 20.14 -3.82 -2.87
N MET A 63 20.58 -3.56 -4.11
CA MET A 63 21.32 -4.55 -4.91
C MET A 63 22.68 -4.90 -4.30
N HIS A 64 23.32 -3.98 -3.58
CA HIS A 64 24.63 -4.21 -2.95
C HIS A 64 24.53 -4.74 -1.51
N SER A 65 23.34 -4.77 -0.91
CA SER A 65 23.15 -5.25 0.47
C SER A 65 22.01 -6.26 0.59
N PRO A 66 22.32 -7.56 0.52
CA PRO A 66 21.35 -8.64 0.74
C PRO A 66 20.68 -8.57 2.13
N LEU A 67 21.39 -8.07 3.14
CA LEU A 67 20.88 -7.91 4.50
C LEU A 67 19.74 -6.89 4.56
N LEU A 68 19.95 -5.68 4.02
CA LEU A 68 18.94 -4.63 3.97
C LEU A 68 17.69 -5.09 3.22
N PHE A 69 17.89 -5.76 2.09
CA PHE A 69 16.78 -6.32 1.31
C PHE A 69 15.97 -7.35 2.11
N ASN A 70 16.63 -8.25 2.85
CA ASN A 70 15.95 -9.24 3.68
C ASN A 70 15.20 -8.60 4.87
N VAL A 71 15.79 -7.59 5.53
CA VAL A 71 15.12 -6.87 6.62
C VAL A 71 13.83 -6.21 6.12
N ILE A 72 13.89 -5.51 4.98
CA ILE A 72 12.72 -4.88 4.38
C ILE A 72 11.64 -5.91 4.04
N LYS A 73 12.01 -7.06 3.47
CA LYS A 73 11.08 -8.16 3.20
C LYS A 73 10.38 -8.65 4.47
N ILE A 74 11.13 -8.87 5.54
CA ILE A 74 10.58 -9.37 6.82
C ILE A 74 9.62 -8.34 7.43
N ILE A 75 10.01 -7.06 7.45
CA ILE A 75 9.15 -5.96 7.96
C ILE A 75 7.86 -5.87 7.13
N GLY A 76 7.98 -5.92 5.80
CA GLY A 76 6.83 -5.92 4.89
C GLY A 76 5.87 -7.09 5.15
N ALA A 77 6.41 -8.29 5.38
CA ALA A 77 5.61 -9.47 5.71
C ALA A 77 4.82 -9.29 7.02
N PHE A 78 5.47 -8.83 8.10
CA PHE A 78 4.78 -8.56 9.37
C PHE A 78 3.71 -7.48 9.23
N TYR A 79 3.97 -6.43 8.45
CA TYR A 79 2.99 -5.40 8.19
C TYR A 79 1.77 -5.93 7.44
N LEU A 80 1.94 -6.82 6.45
CA LEU A 80 0.83 -7.49 5.78
C LEU A 80 -0.01 -8.33 6.74
N PHE A 81 0.62 -9.09 7.65
CA PHE A 81 -0.12 -9.83 8.68
C PHE A 81 -0.93 -8.89 9.58
N TYR A 82 -0.36 -7.76 9.98
CA TYR A 82 -1.07 -6.74 10.74
C TYR A 82 -2.28 -6.16 9.99
N LEU A 83 -2.12 -5.85 8.70
CA LEU A 83 -3.23 -5.39 7.86
C LEU A 83 -4.32 -6.44 7.68
N ALA A 84 -3.94 -7.69 7.42
CA ALA A 84 -4.88 -8.80 7.31
C ALA A 84 -5.68 -8.98 8.61
N TYR A 85 -5.00 -8.92 9.76
CA TYR A 85 -5.64 -8.96 11.08
C TYR A 85 -6.62 -7.79 11.29
N GLN A 86 -6.23 -6.56 10.92
CA GLN A 86 -7.13 -5.42 11.00
C GLN A 86 -8.36 -5.62 10.11
N ALA A 87 -8.18 -5.97 8.83
CA ALA A 87 -9.29 -6.18 7.89
C ALA A 87 -10.26 -7.25 8.40
N TRP A 88 -9.74 -8.37 8.91
CA TRP A 88 -10.52 -9.44 9.53
C TRP A 88 -11.27 -8.97 10.79
N SER A 89 -10.61 -8.18 11.63
CA SER A 89 -11.20 -7.63 12.86
C SER A 89 -12.29 -6.60 12.59
N TYR A 90 -12.16 -5.82 11.52
CA TYR A 90 -13.19 -4.88 11.06
C TYR A 90 -14.39 -5.63 10.44
N ALA A 91 -14.16 -6.68 9.65
CA ALA A 91 -15.22 -7.48 9.05
C ALA A 91 -16.07 -8.24 10.11
N LYS A 92 -15.46 -8.64 11.23
CA LYS A 92 -16.18 -9.31 12.35
C LYS A 92 -17.09 -8.37 13.13
N LYS A 93 -16.87 -7.06 13.06
CA LYS A 93 -17.78 -6.09 13.67
C LYS A 93 -18.88 -5.80 12.65
N GLN A 94 -20.14 -6.01 13.01
CA GLN A 94 -21.25 -5.52 12.19
C GLN A 94 -21.00 -4.02 11.96
N PRO A 95 -20.79 -3.57 10.71
CA PRO A 95 -20.62 -2.15 10.47
C PRO A 95 -21.92 -1.49 10.91
N ASN A 96 -21.84 -0.67 11.94
CA ASN A 96 -22.96 0.18 12.32
C ASN A 96 -23.12 1.19 11.18
N LEU A 97 -23.94 0.87 10.19
CA LEU A 97 -24.16 1.67 8.97
C LEU A 97 -24.69 3.07 9.29
N HIS A 98 -25.09 3.32 10.54
CA HIS A 98 -25.56 4.61 11.05
C HIS A 98 -24.49 5.44 11.77
N GLN A 99 -23.28 4.91 11.99
CA GLN A 99 -22.16 5.70 12.49
C GLN A 99 -21.25 6.09 11.34
N VAL A 100 -21.51 7.28 10.77
CA VAL A 100 -20.49 7.99 9.99
C VAL A 100 -19.33 8.26 10.95
N ARG A 101 -18.29 7.42 10.89
CA ARG A 101 -17.08 7.66 11.67
C ARG A 101 -16.50 8.97 11.15
N VAL A 102 -16.65 10.04 11.92
CA VAL A 102 -16.05 11.34 11.61
C VAL A 102 -14.54 11.20 11.80
N ILE A 103 -13.88 10.66 10.79
CA ILE A 103 -12.43 10.67 10.69
C ILE A 103 -11.99 12.02 10.15
N SER A 104 -10.90 12.57 10.68
CA SER A 104 -10.38 13.83 10.17
C SER A 104 -9.83 13.66 8.76
N VAL A 105 -9.94 14.71 7.96
CA VAL A 105 -9.38 14.78 6.61
C VAL A 105 -7.87 14.50 6.64
N TRP A 106 -7.18 15.03 7.65
CA TRP A 106 -5.76 14.77 7.88
C TRP A 106 -5.44 13.30 8.13
N LYS A 107 -6.29 12.60 8.89
CA LYS A 107 -6.15 11.16 9.09
C LYS A 107 -6.32 10.40 7.77
N SER A 108 -7.21 10.87 6.90
CA SER A 108 -7.40 10.26 5.58
C SER A 108 -6.17 10.38 4.69
N TYR A 109 -5.52 11.54 4.71
CA TYR A 109 -4.25 11.79 4.02
C TYR A 109 -3.14 10.90 4.58
N LYS A 110 -2.89 10.94 5.90
CA LYS A 110 -1.84 10.12 6.55
C LYS A 110 -2.01 8.64 6.25
N ASN A 111 -3.23 8.15 6.39
CA ASN A 111 -3.53 6.75 6.07
C ASN A 111 -3.27 6.45 4.59
N GLY A 112 -3.59 7.37 3.66
CA GLY A 112 -3.26 7.20 2.25
C GLY A 112 -1.74 7.09 2.00
N VAL A 113 -0.95 7.98 2.60
CA VAL A 113 0.52 7.95 2.54
C VAL A 113 1.05 6.62 3.06
N PHE A 114 0.69 6.22 4.28
CA PHE A 114 1.20 5.00 4.90
C PHE A 114 0.69 3.74 4.21
N THR A 115 -0.55 3.73 3.73
CA THR A 115 -1.10 2.59 3.00
C THR A 115 -0.31 2.32 1.72
N ASN A 116 0.12 3.37 1.01
CA ASN A 116 0.94 3.24 -0.19
C ASN A 116 2.42 2.96 0.12
N ILE A 117 3.05 3.68 1.07
CA ILE A 117 4.45 3.43 1.48
C ILE A 117 4.65 1.99 1.92
N LEU A 118 3.71 1.48 2.72
CA LEU A 118 3.78 0.13 3.27
C LEU A 118 3.11 -0.89 2.34
N ASN A 119 2.74 -0.52 1.11
CA ASN A 119 2.21 -1.43 0.10
C ASN A 119 3.38 -2.22 -0.51
N PRO A 120 3.55 -3.51 -0.16
CA PRO A 120 4.66 -4.30 -0.71
C PRO A 120 4.52 -4.49 -2.21
N LYS A 121 3.31 -4.41 -2.78
CA LYS A 121 3.12 -4.43 -4.23
C LYS A 121 3.85 -3.25 -4.87
N VAL A 122 3.70 -2.05 -4.33
CA VAL A 122 4.36 -0.84 -4.85
C VAL A 122 5.86 -0.96 -4.68
N GLY A 123 6.34 -1.34 -3.50
CA GLY A 123 7.78 -1.52 -3.25
C GLY A 123 8.45 -2.64 -4.06
N ILE A 124 7.70 -3.57 -4.67
CA ILE A 124 8.26 -4.56 -5.61
C ILE A 124 8.50 -3.93 -6.99
N PHE A 125 7.74 -2.90 -7.38
CA PHE A 125 7.80 -2.28 -8.70
C PHE A 125 8.71 -1.03 -8.77
N PHE A 126 9.14 -0.48 -7.64
CA PHE A 126 9.97 0.73 -7.52
C PHE A 126 11.23 0.46 -6.72
#